data_AF-A0A831EEY5-F1
#
_entry.id   AF-A0A831EEY5-F1
#
_cell.length_a   1.000
_cell.length_b   1.000
_cell.length_c   1.000
_cell.angle_alpha   90.00
_cell.angle_beta   90.00
_cell.angle_gamma   90.00
#
_symmetry.space_group_name_H-M   'P 1'
#
loop_
_entity.id
_entity.type
_entity.pdbx_description
1 polymer ?
#
loop_
_entity_poly.entity_id
_entity_poly.type
_entity_poly.pdbx_seq_one_letter_code
_entity_poly.pdbx_strand_id
1 'polypeptide(L)' 'MTQVAGIEEALYELHLRLWNLTKDNLYRDASPAQKMAGMLTEHIDMQLLEVYRRAAEMRKHLA' A
#
# COMPACT_ATOMS: atom_id res chain seq x y z
N MET A 1 -9.11 21.30 -3.03
CA MET A 1 -8.63 20.35 -4.06
C MET A 1 -7.27 19.74 -3.73
N THR A 2 -6.25 20.51 -3.31
CA THR A 2 -4.89 20.03 -3.02
C THR A 2 -4.75 19.00 -1.89
N GLN A 3 -5.58 19.07 -0.84
CA GLN A 3 -5.48 18.14 0.30
C GLN A 3 -5.84 16.70 -0.06
N VAL A 4 -6.86 16.48 -0.91
CA VAL A 4 -7.28 15.14 -1.32
C VAL A 4 -6.26 14.53 -2.30
N ALA A 5 -5.70 15.34 -3.20
CA ALA A 5 -4.60 14.92 -4.08
C ALA A 5 -3.36 14.50 -3.27
N GLY A 6 -3.03 15.22 -2.19
CA GLY A 6 -1.95 14.83 -1.28
C GLY A 6 -2.20 13.51 -0.54
N ILE A 7 -3.47 13.15 -0.30
CA ILE A 7 -3.83 11.85 0.28
C ILE A 7 -3.60 10.72 -0.74
N GLU A 8 -4.06 10.89 -2.00
CA GLU A 8 -3.82 9.88 -3.05
C GLU A 8 -2.32 9.65 -3.28
N GLU A 9 -1.51 10.71 -3.29
CA GLU A 9 -0.06 10.64 -3.42
C GLU A 9 0.59 9.90 -2.24
N ALA A 10 0.23 10.24 -1.00
CA ALA A 10 0.76 9.57 0.19
C ALA A 10 0.40 8.07 0.24
N LEU A 11 -0.82 7.71 -0.19
CA LEU A 11 -1.25 6.31 -0.29
C LEU A 11 -0.45 5.56 -1.37
N TYR A 12 -0.18 6.21 -2.51
CA TYR A 12 0.64 5.64 -3.57
C TYR A 12 2.10 5.41 -3.13
N GLU A 13 2.71 6.38 -2.43
CA GLU A 13 4.05 6.22 -1.87
C GLU A 13 4.12 5.06 -0.86
N LEU A 14 3.09 4.91 -0.02
CA LEU A 14 3.01 3.80 0.93
C LEU A 14 2.90 2.46 0.20
N HIS A 15 2.06 2.36 -0.83
CA HIS A 15 1.96 1.16 -1.68
C HIS A 15 3.33 0.74 -2.23
N LEU A 16 4.10 1.68 -2.79
CA LEU A 16 5.43 1.37 -3.33
C LEU A 16 6.39 0.84 -2.26
N ARG A 17 6.34 1.39 -1.03
CA ARG A 17 7.17 0.91 0.08
C ARG A 17 6.77 -0.51 0.51
N LEU A 18 5.47 -0.79 0.60
CA LEU A 18 4.96 -2.12 0.94
C LEU A 18 5.33 -3.14 -0.14
N TRP A 19 5.16 -2.79 -1.41
CA TRP A 19 5.52 -3.65 -2.53
C TRP A 19 7.00 -4.05 -2.53
N ASN A 20 7.89 -3.09 -2.31
CA ASN A 20 9.33 -3.35 -2.19
C ASN A 20 9.64 -4.27 -0.99
N LEU A 21 9.05 -3.99 0.17
CA LEU A 21 9.23 -4.83 1.36
C LEU A 21 8.72 -6.26 1.14
N THR A 22 7.56 -6.44 0.50
CA THR A 22 7.02 -7.77 0.16
C THR A 22 7.99 -8.51 -0.76
N LYS A 23 8.46 -7.85 -1.81
CA LYS A 23 9.43 -8.42 -2.76
C LYS A 23 10.72 -8.86 -2.06
N ASP A 24 11.29 -8.00 -1.22
CA ASP A 24 12.54 -8.27 -0.50
C ASP A 24 12.43 -9.42 0.50
N ASN A 25 11.23 -9.70 1.00
CA ASN A 25 11.00 -10.68 2.06
C ASN A 25 10.37 -12.01 1.58
N LEU A 26 9.90 -12.09 0.33
CA LEU A 26 9.30 -13.31 -0.25
C LEU A 26 10.23 -14.07 -1.22
N TYR A 27 11.50 -13.68 -1.35
CA TYR A 27 12.47 -14.43 -2.17
C TYR A 27 12.68 -15.87 -1.68
N ARG A 28 13.11 -16.75 -2.60
CA ARG A 28 13.23 -18.21 -2.36
C ARG A 28 14.01 -18.55 -1.10
N ASP A 29 15.10 -17.83 -0.85
CA ASP A 29 16.04 -18.04 0.26
C ASP A 29 15.72 -17.24 1.53
N ALA A 30 14.59 -16.54 1.55
CA ALA A 30 14.15 -15.81 2.74
C ALA A 30 13.87 -16.78 3.90
N SER A 31 14.32 -16.39 5.09
CA SER A 31 14.01 -17.11 6.33
C SER A 31 12.49 -17.16 6.60
N PRO A 32 12.00 -18.09 7.42
CA PRO A 32 10.57 -18.14 7.76
C PRO A 32 10.02 -16.82 8.32
N ALA A 33 10.81 -16.12 9.14
CA ALA A 33 10.42 -14.82 9.69
C ALA A 33 10.27 -13.74 8.61
N GLN A 34 11.20 -13.70 7.64
CA GLN A 34 11.09 -12.81 6.49
C GLN A 34 9.85 -13.14 5.66
N LYS A 35 9.60 -14.42 5.37
CA LYS A 35 8.39 -14.83 4.64
C LYS A 35 7.10 -14.40 5.33
N MET A 36 7.03 -14.53 6.66
CA MET A 36 5.89 -13.99 7.44
C MET A 36 5.78 -12.47 7.31
N ALA A 37 6.89 -11.73 7.42
CA ALA A 37 6.89 -10.29 7.24
C ALA A 37 6.41 -9.89 5.83
N GLY A 38 6.82 -10.62 4.79
CA GLY A 38 6.36 -10.41 3.41
C GLY A 38 4.85 -10.65 3.25
N MET A 39 4.33 -11.74 3.81
CA MET A 39 2.87 -12.03 3.78
C MET A 39 2.06 -10.97 4.54
N LEU A 40 2.54 -10.51 5.69
CA LEU A 40 1.88 -9.44 6.46
C LEU A 40 1.89 -8.12 5.68
N THR A 41 2.99 -7.82 5.01
CA THR A 41 3.14 -6.61 4.18
C THR A 41 2.20 -6.65 2.97
N GLU A 42 2.11 -7.78 2.28
CA GLU A 42 1.13 -8.01 1.20
C GLU A 42 -0.31 -7.83 1.68
N HIS A 43 -0.64 -8.35 2.87
CA HIS A 43 -1.97 -8.17 3.44
C HIS A 43 -2.29 -6.70 3.73
N ILE A 44 -1.34 -5.93 4.27
CA ILE A 44 -1.50 -4.49 4.49
C ILE A 44 -1.70 -3.76 3.16
N ASP A 45 -0.94 -4.12 2.12
CA ASP A 45 -1.06 -3.52 0.80
C ASP A 45 -2.44 -3.77 0.17
N MET A 46 -2.99 -4.98 0.34
CA MET A 46 -4.35 -5.30 -0.07
C MET A 46 -5.42 -4.49 0.67
N GLN A 47 -5.21 -4.21 1.96
CA GLN A 47 -6.11 -3.33 2.73
C GLN A 47 -6.00 -1.86 2.27
N LEU A 48 -4.83 -1.43 1.80
CA LEU A 48 -4.61 -0.07 1.31
C LEU A 48 -5.45 0.27 0.08
N LEU A 49 -5.78 -0.73 -0.76
CA LEU A 49 -6.66 -0.57 -1.92
C LEU A 49 -8.05 -0.01 -1.54
N GLU A 50 -8.59 -0.42 -0.39
CA GLU A 50 -9.88 0.08 0.10
C GLU A 50 -9.80 1.55 0.48
N VAL A 51 -8.68 1.97 1.09
CA VAL A 51 -8.43 3.38 1.42
C VAL A 51 -8.28 4.21 0.15
N TYR A 52 -7.60 3.68 -0.87
CA TYR A 52 -7.45 4.32 -2.17
C TYR A 52 -8.81 4.56 -2.86
N ARG A 53 -9.72 3.57 -2.81
CA ARG A 53 -11.08 3.71 -3.36
C ARG A 53 -11.83 4.86 -2.70
N ARG A 54 -11.78 4.95 -1.36
CA ARG A 54 -12.44 6.03 -0.61
C ARG A 54 -11.84 7.40 -0.90
N ALA A 55 -10.52 7.51 -1.02
CA ALA A 55 -9.86 8.76 -1.41
C ALA A 55 -10.31 9.21 -2.81
N ALA A 56 -10.42 8.28 -3.76
CA ALA A 56 -10.91 8.56 -5.11
C ALA A 56 -12.40 8.98 -5.13
N GLU A 57 -13.24 8.37 -4.28
CA GLU A 57 -14.63 8.80 -4.08
C GLU A 57 -14.71 10.23 -3.51
N MET A 58 -13.93 10.53 -2.47
CA MET A 58 -13.82 11.88 -1.92
C MET A 58 -13.41 12.89 -2.99
N ARG A 59 -12.45 12.54 -3.84
CA ARG A 59 -12.03 13.39 -4.96
C ARG A 59 -13.18 13.67 -5.93
N LYS A 60 -14.00 12.67 -6.27
CA LYS A 60 -15.19 12.87 -7.13
C LYS A 60 -16.22 13.81 -6.51
N HIS A 61 -16.40 13.77 -5.20
CA HIS A 61 -17.38 14.62 -4.50
C HIS A 61 -16.86 16.03 -4.19
N LEU A 62 -15.54 16.22 -4.13
CA LEU A 62 -14.88 17.48 -3.77
C LEU A 62 -14.22 18.19 -4.97
N ALA A 63 -14.36 17.63 -6.18
CA ALA A 63 -13.89 18.19 -7.45
C ALA A 63 -14.94 19.10 -8.10
#